data_AF-A0A7M7JPM8-F1
#
_entry.id   AF-A0A7M7JPM8-F1
#
_cell.length_a   1.000
_cell.length_b   1.000
_cell.length_c   1.000
_cell.angle_alpha   90.00
_cell.angle_beta   90.00
_cell.angle_gamma   90.00
#
_symmetry.space_group_name_H-M   'P 1'
#
loop_
_entity.id
_entity.type
_entity.pdbx_description
1 polymer ?
#
loop_
_entity_poly.entity_id
_entity_poly.type
_entity_poly.pdbx_seq_one_letter_code
_entity_poly.pdbx_strand_id
1 'polypeptide(L)'
;MMREFADAPDWSYLDGRPAPLGSGQRKRYLQQVEYNQAIQRMIHEVDTAKTAEAERIQKIAETKQQIIANKLRPKGKDLFSENNKYASQARKRPSLSRRVENN
;
A
#
# COMPACT_ATOMS: atom_id res chain seq x y z
N MET A 1 -3.96 23.62 -26.85
CA MET A 1 -3.35 24.79 -27.54
C MET A 1 -1.87 24.78 -27.19
N MET A 2 -1.00 24.43 -28.15
CA MET A 2 0.46 24.38 -27.95
C MET A 2 1.00 25.80 -27.74
N ARG A 3 1.82 26.00 -26.70
CA ARG A 3 2.42 27.29 -26.33
C ARG A 3 3.81 27.50 -26.94
N GLU A 4 4.13 26.82 -28.05
CA GLU A 4 5.44 26.93 -28.72
C GLU A 4 5.81 28.39 -29.04
N PHE A 5 4.84 29.19 -29.49
CA PHE A 5 5.07 30.60 -29.83
C PHE A 5 5.47 31.48 -28.63
N ALA A 6 5.00 31.16 -27.41
CA ALA A 6 5.23 32.02 -26.25
C ALA A 6 6.52 31.71 -25.50
N ASP A 7 6.98 30.45 -25.57
CA ASP A 7 8.13 29.97 -24.81
C ASP A 7 9.41 29.83 -25.66
N ALA A 8 9.30 29.84 -26.99
CA ALA A 8 10.45 30.00 -27.88
C ALA A 8 11.02 31.43 -27.84
N PRO A 9 12.32 31.63 -28.08
CA PRO A 9 12.91 32.95 -28.18
C PRO A 9 12.60 33.63 -29.52
N ASP A 10 12.25 34.91 -29.48
CA ASP A 10 11.89 35.70 -30.68
C ASP A 10 13.10 36.03 -31.59
N TRP A 11 14.33 35.91 -31.08
CA TRP A 11 15.58 36.19 -31.80
C TRP A 11 16.74 35.33 -31.26
N SER A 12 17.87 35.33 -31.97
CA SER A 12 19.14 34.73 -31.52
C SER A 12 20.33 35.53 -32.07
N TYR A 13 21.53 35.32 -31.52
CA TYR A 13 22.73 35.98 -32.04
C TYR A 13 23.15 35.34 -33.37
N LEU A 14 23.76 36.13 -34.26
CA LEU A 14 24.25 35.64 -35.57
C LEU A 14 25.25 34.48 -35.42
N ASP A 15 26.04 34.48 -34.34
CA ASP A 15 27.00 33.41 -34.02
C ASP A 15 26.33 32.11 -33.51
N GLY A 16 24.99 32.08 -33.40
CA GLY A 16 24.24 30.94 -32.89
C GLY A 16 24.14 30.87 -31.36
N ARG A 17 24.61 31.90 -30.64
CA ARG A 17 24.41 31.98 -29.19
C ARG A 17 22.91 32.13 -28.87
N PRO A 18 22.40 31.48 -27.81
CA PRO A 18 21.00 31.60 -27.44
C PRO A 18 20.69 33.01 -26.92
N ALA A 19 19.47 33.49 -27.17
CA ALA A 19 19.01 34.73 -26.59
C ALA A 19 18.83 34.59 -25.06
N PRO A 20 19.08 35.66 -24.30
CA PRO A 20 18.78 35.67 -22.87
C PRO A 20 17.27 35.55 -22.63
N LEU A 21 16.87 34.97 -21.50
CA LEU A 21 15.46 34.81 -21.14
C LEU A 21 14.74 36.16 -21.01
N GLY A 22 13.58 36.28 -21.66
CA GLY A 22 12.68 37.42 -21.45
C GLY A 22 12.10 37.43 -20.03
N SER A 23 11.70 38.60 -19.54
CA SER A 23 11.12 38.76 -18.20
C SER A 23 9.86 37.90 -17.98
N GLY A 24 8.99 37.83 -18.98
CA GLY A 24 7.78 36.99 -18.96
C GLY A 24 8.09 35.49 -18.96
N GLN A 25 9.05 35.05 -19.79
CA GLN A 25 9.51 33.66 -19.82
C GLN A 25 10.12 33.27 -18.47
N ARG A 26 10.98 34.13 -17.91
CA ARG A 26 11.58 33.93 -16.58
C ARG A 26 10.51 33.82 -15.48
N LYS A 27 9.52 34.71 -15.47
CA LYS A 27 8.43 34.66 -14.50
C LYS A 27 7.65 33.34 -14.57
N ARG A 28 7.29 32.91 -15.78
CA ARG A 28 6.59 31.62 -16.00
C ARG A 28 7.46 30.45 -15.56
N TYR A 29 8.75 30.46 -15.90
CA TYR A 29 9.68 29.42 -15.47
C TYR A 29 9.74 29.29 -13.95
N LEU A 30 9.94 30.40 -13.23
CA LEU A 30 10.00 30.39 -11.76
C LEU A 30 8.68 29.91 -11.14
N GLN A 31 7.55 30.35 -11.68
CA GLN A 31 6.23 29.89 -11.24
C GLN A 31 6.06 28.37 -11.43
N GLN A 32 6.55 27.81 -12.54
CA GLN A 32 6.55 26.36 -12.76
C GLN A 32 7.47 25.62 -11.79
N VAL A 33 8.62 26.20 -11.43
CA VAL A 33 9.50 25.63 -10.40
C VAL A 33 8.79 25.59 -9.04
N GLU A 34 8.11 26.68 -8.65
CA GLU A 34 7.33 26.74 -7.41
C GLU A 34 6.21 25.69 -7.38
N TYR A 35 5.48 25.54 -8.48
CA TYR A 35 4.45 24.51 -8.61
C TYR A 35 5.01 23.10 -8.49
N ASN A 36 6.11 22.81 -9.17
CA ASN A 36 6.76 21.50 -9.07
C ASN A 36 7.22 21.19 -7.65
N GLN A 37 7.80 22.17 -6.95
CA GLN A 37 8.20 22.00 -5.54
C GLN A 37 6.98 21.73 -4.64
N ALA A 38 5.88 22.45 -4.85
CA ALA A 38 4.66 22.22 -4.09
C ALA A 38 4.07 20.82 -4.34
N ILE A 39 4.00 20.40 -5.61
CA ILE A 39 3.51 19.08 -6.01
C ILE A 39 4.36 17.96 -5.39
N GLN A 40 5.68 18.07 -5.47
CA GLN A 40 6.60 17.07 -4.89
C GLN A 40 6.42 16.94 -3.37
N ARG A 41 6.29 18.07 -2.65
CA ARG A 41 6.04 18.05 -1.21
C ARG A 41 4.72 17.36 -0.88
N MET A 42 3.63 17.73 -1.56
CA MET A 42 2.31 17.15 -1.30
C MET A 42 2.28 15.64 -1.57
N ILE A 43 2.91 15.18 -2.65
CA ILE A 43 3.01 13.74 -2.96
C ILE A 43 3.78 13.02 -1.84
N HIS A 44 4.91 13.57 -1.42
CA HIS A 44 5.70 13.00 -0.35
C HIS A 44 4.94 12.93 0.99
N GLU A 45 4.20 13.97 1.34
CA GLU A 45 3.36 14.01 2.54
C GLU A 45 2.26 12.93 2.51
N VAL A 46 1.61 12.74 1.35
CA VAL A 46 0.58 11.69 1.20
C VAL A 46 1.19 10.29 1.30
N ASP A 47 2.33 10.06 0.64
CA ASP A 47 3.01 8.77 0.68
C ASP A 47 3.48 8.43 2.10
N THR A 48 4.09 9.38 2.80
CA THR A 48 4.54 9.20 4.19
C THR A 48 3.38 8.94 5.15
N ALA A 49 2.24 9.62 4.99
CA ALA A 49 1.05 9.36 5.79
C ALA A 49 0.51 7.95 5.54
N LYS A 50 0.50 7.51 4.29
CA LYS A 50 0.06 6.16 3.91
C LYS A 50 0.96 5.07 4.47
N THR A 51 2.28 5.24 4.42
CA THR A 51 3.22 4.27 5.00
C THR A 51 3.10 4.22 6.52
N ALA A 52 2.99 5.38 7.19
CA ALA A 52 2.82 5.45 8.63
C ALA A 52 1.54 4.73 9.12
N GLU A 53 0.43 4.89 8.41
CA GLU A 53 -0.82 4.22 8.75
C GLU A 53 -0.74 2.70 8.53
N ALA A 54 -0.11 2.26 7.44
CA ALA A 54 0.12 0.84 7.18
C ALA A 54 0.97 0.19 8.29
N GLU A 55 2.06 0.84 8.70
CA GLU A 55 2.89 0.38 9.82
C GLU A 55 2.10 0.35 11.14
N ARG A 56 1.25 1.35 11.40
CA ARG A 56 0.41 1.41 12.60
C ARG A 56 -0.53 0.21 12.67
N ILE A 57 -1.19 -0.12 11.56
CA ILE A 57 -2.10 -1.27 11.47
C ILE A 57 -1.34 -2.58 11.69
N GLN A 58 -0.17 -2.74 11.08
CA GLN A 58 0.68 -3.91 11.27
C GLN A 58 1.10 -4.09 12.73
N LYS A 59 1.59 -3.02 13.38
CA LYS A 59 1.96 -3.03 14.81
C LYS A 59 0.78 -3.41 15.71
N ILE A 60 -0.44 -2.92 15.40
CA ILE A 60 -1.65 -3.29 16.15
C ILE A 60 -1.99 -4.78 15.95
N ALA A 61 -1.82 -5.32 14.74
CA ALA A 61 -2.06 -6.74 14.48
C ALA A 61 -1.03 -7.62 15.20
N GLU A 62 0.25 -7.25 15.13
CA GLU A 62 1.35 -7.94 15.82
C GLU A 62 1.18 -7.94 17.33
N THR A 63 0.87 -6.77 17.93
CA THR A 63 0.62 -6.68 19.37
C THR A 63 -0.57 -7.52 19.80
N LYS A 64 -1.67 -7.54 19.03
CA LYS A 64 -2.81 -8.44 19.29
C LYS A 64 -2.39 -9.91 19.24
N GLN A 65 -1.62 -10.30 18.23
CA GLN A 65 -1.11 -11.68 18.11
C GLN A 65 -0.18 -12.05 19.27
N GLN A 66 0.73 -11.16 19.67
CA GLN A 66 1.61 -11.36 20.82
C GLN A 66 0.82 -11.50 22.11
N ILE A 67 -0.20 -10.66 22.33
CA ILE A 67 -1.09 -10.76 23.50
C ILE A 67 -1.79 -12.12 23.49
N ILE A 68 -2.31 -12.58 22.35
CA ILE A 68 -2.96 -13.90 22.25
C ILE A 68 -1.96 -15.04 22.50
N ALA A 69 -0.76 -14.98 21.93
CA ALA A 69 0.28 -15.98 22.10
C ALA A 69 0.78 -16.08 23.56
N ASN A 70 0.83 -14.94 24.26
CA ASN A 70 1.24 -14.86 25.65
C ASN A 70 0.11 -15.18 26.64
N LYS A 71 -1.14 -15.40 26.19
CA LYS A 71 -2.21 -15.84 27.07
C LYS A 71 -1.92 -17.24 27.60
N LEU A 72 -2.10 -17.42 28.90
CA LEU A 72 -2.09 -18.74 29.53
C LEU A 72 -3.16 -19.64 28.90
N ARG A 73 -2.89 -20.95 28.89
CA ARG A 73 -3.85 -21.95 28.39
C ARG A 73 -5.20 -21.76 29.08
N PRO A 74 -6.32 -21.82 28.32
CA PRO A 74 -7.65 -21.74 28.92
C PRO A 74 -7.85 -22.89 29.91
N LYS A 75 -8.62 -22.65 30.98
CA LYS A 75 -8.91 -23.62 32.04
C LYS A 75 -10.40 -23.96 32.07
N GLY A 76 -10.76 -25.08 32.72
CA GLY A 76 -12.15 -25.42 32.99
C GLY A 76 -12.96 -25.84 31.76
N LYS A 77 -14.20 -25.34 31.63
CA LYS A 77 -15.21 -25.75 30.62
C LYS A 77 -14.71 -25.61 29.17
N ASP A 78 -13.84 -24.65 28.91
CA ASP A 78 -13.31 -24.37 27.56
C ASP A 78 -12.40 -25.50 27.05
N LEU A 79 -11.63 -26.16 27.94
CA LEU A 79 -10.79 -27.32 27.59
C LEU A 79 -11.63 -28.51 27.10
N PHE A 80 -12.80 -28.73 27.71
CA PHE A 80 -13.66 -29.85 27.36
C PHE A 80 -14.41 -29.63 26.04
N SER A 81 -14.65 -28.36 25.66
CA SER A 81 -15.28 -28.01 24.38
C SER A 81 -14.34 -28.24 23.18
N GLU A 82 -13.05 -27.90 23.31
CA GLU A 82 -12.03 -28.07 22.27
C GLU A 82 -11.78 -29.56 21.97
N ASN A 83 -11.65 -30.40 23.00
CA ASN A 83 -11.48 -31.85 22.83
C ASN A 83 -12.66 -32.51 22.08
N ASN A 84 -13.87 -31.97 22.21
CA ASN A 84 -15.07 -32.51 21.54
C ASN A 84 -15.12 -32.15 20.03
N LYS A 85 -14.46 -31.06 19.61
CA LYS A 85 -14.34 -30.66 18.19
C LYS A 85 -13.46 -31.63 17.39
N TYR A 86 -12.35 -32.10 17.98
CA TYR A 86 -11.49 -33.12 17.36
C TYR A 86 -12.11 -34.53 17.45
N ALA A 87 -12.82 -34.85 18.55
CA ALA A 87 -13.52 -36.12 18.71
C ALA A 87 -14.72 -36.30 17.76
N SER A 88 -15.37 -35.21 17.32
CA SER A 88 -16.47 -35.24 16.35
C SER A 88 -15.99 -35.39 14.89
N GLN A 89 -14.80 -34.87 14.56
CA GLN A 89 -14.16 -35.08 13.26
C GLN A 89 -13.70 -36.54 13.05
N ALA A 90 -13.19 -37.19 14.10
CA ALA A 90 -12.79 -38.60 14.06
C ALA A 90 -13.97 -39.60 13.93
N ARG A 91 -15.21 -39.18 14.21
CA ARG A 91 -16.42 -40.03 14.14
C ARG A 91 -17.06 -40.08 12.74
N LYS A 92 -16.65 -39.23 11.81
CA LYS A 92 -17.04 -39.38 10.39
C LYS A 92 -16.18 -40.46 9.73
N ARG A 93 -16.33 -41.71 10.15
CA ARG A 93 -15.85 -42.85 9.36
C ARG A 93 -16.73 -42.88 8.09
N PRO A 94 -16.17 -42.83 6.87
CA PRO A 94 -16.97 -43.12 5.68
C PRO A 94 -17.55 -44.52 5.88
N SER A 95 -18.85 -44.69 5.73
CA SER A 95 -19.48 -46.00 5.78
C SER A 95 -18.81 -46.86 4.72
N LEU A 96 -18.09 -47.89 5.16
CA LEU A 96 -17.63 -48.97 4.29
C LEU A 96 -18.89 -49.56 3.66
N SER A 97 -19.15 -49.22 2.40
CA SER A 97 -20.16 -49.89 1.60
C SER A 97 -19.77 -51.36 1.59
N ARG A 98 -20.63 -52.19 2.18
CA ARG A 98 -20.49 -53.63 2.26
C ARG A 98 -20.42 -54.15 0.82
N ARG A 99 -19.21 -54.48 0.34
CA ARG A 99 -19.01 -55.19 -0.93
C ARG A 99 -19.68 -56.55 -0.74
N VAL A 100 -20.89 -56.69 -1.28
CA VAL A 100 -21.57 -57.98 -1.42
C VAL A 100 -20.89 -58.67 -2.60
N GLU A 101 -20.08 -59.67 -2.30
CA GLU A 101 -19.57 -60.61 -3.30
C GLU A 101 -20.74 -61.52 -3.71
N ASN A 102 -21.05 -61.55 -5.01
CA ASN A 102 -21.98 -62.51 -5.59
C ASN A 102 -21.16 -63.53 -6.39
N ASN A 103 -21.44 -64.82 -6.11
CA ASN A 103 -21.01 -66.00 -6.86
C ASN A 103 -21.34 -65.91 -8.36
#